data_AF-B8QR03-F1
#
_entry.id   AF-B8QR03-F1
#
_cell.length_a   1.000
_cell.length_b   1.000
_cell.length_c   1.000
_cell.angle_alpha   90.00
_cell.angle_beta   90.00
_cell.angle_gamma   90.00
#
_symmetry.space_group_name_H-M   'P 1'
#
loop_
_entity.id
_entity.type
_entity.pdbx_description
1 polymer ?
#
loop_
_entity_poly.entity_id
_entity_poly.type
_entity_poly.pdbx_seq_one_letter_code
_entity_poly.pdbx_strand_id
1 'polypeptide(L)'
;MLRKSFFLPLFLTGCVVTPPQFSIPEQVNFQGKTYQKVTQNQLDEMQQSLFLLKESSKDPNNWQQGILLFTDKNSQQKSLADRVELRQQTFAKQPDTKAKVAIVGDELQSQVLYPPTERFNDYQLEVTRGRNSQCGYSQMQFSDKRSISAKNLQNPTAYIKELQQMAWQFSQLAWQIECK
;
A
#
# COMPACT_ATOMS: atom_id res chain seq x y z
N MET A 1 53.94 52.43 5.94
CA MET A 1 53.03 51.73 5.02
C MET A 1 52.47 50.48 5.73
N LEU A 2 51.23 50.52 6.23
CA LEU A 2 50.59 49.35 6.85
C LEU A 2 49.71 48.64 5.80
N ARG A 3 50.10 47.42 5.41
CA ARG A 3 49.28 46.53 4.56
C ARG A 3 48.18 45.91 5.44
N LYS A 4 46.93 46.33 5.24
CA LYS A 4 45.75 45.61 5.75
C LYS A 4 45.48 44.43 4.83
N SER A 5 45.76 43.21 5.30
CA SER A 5 45.28 41.99 4.66
C SER A 5 43.79 41.83 4.94
N PHE A 6 42.99 41.88 3.88
CA PHE A 6 41.55 41.64 3.92
C PHE A 6 41.33 40.12 3.76
N PHE A 7 41.04 39.43 4.86
CA PHE A 7 40.61 38.03 4.82
C PHE A 7 39.13 38.00 4.42
N LEU A 8 38.85 37.56 3.20
CA LEU A 8 37.50 37.29 2.72
C LEU A 8 37.10 35.88 3.21
N PRO A 9 36.07 35.72 4.05
CA PRO A 9 35.60 34.40 4.43
C PRO A 9 34.81 33.81 3.25
N LEU A 10 35.30 32.71 2.67
CA LEU A 10 34.50 31.88 1.78
C LEU A 10 33.42 31.19 2.61
N PHE A 11 32.17 31.64 2.50
CA PHE A 11 31.02 30.89 2.99
C PHE A 11 30.80 29.68 2.06
N LEU A 12 31.27 28.51 2.50
CA LEU A 12 30.91 27.23 1.89
C LEU A 12 29.43 26.95 2.19
N THR A 13 28.54 27.30 1.25
CA THR A 13 27.18 26.78 1.24
C THR A 13 27.25 25.31 0.87
N GLY A 14 27.39 24.43 1.87
CA GLY A 14 27.22 23.00 1.66
C GLY A 14 25.77 22.71 1.28
N CYS A 15 25.53 22.28 0.05
CA CYS A 15 24.23 21.74 -0.34
C CYS A 15 23.96 20.49 0.51
N VAL A 16 23.09 20.62 1.51
CA VAL A 16 22.54 19.46 2.22
C VAL A 16 21.61 18.78 1.23
N VAL A 17 22.12 17.73 0.56
CA VAL A 17 21.30 16.85 -0.27
C VAL A 17 20.42 16.06 0.68
N THR A 18 19.15 16.46 0.80
CA THR A 18 18.16 15.68 1.55
C THR A 18 17.92 14.37 0.81
N PRO A 19 18.03 13.21 1.48
CA PRO A 19 17.71 11.94 0.85
C PRO A 19 16.23 11.94 0.45
N PRO A 20 15.86 11.30 -0.66
CA PRO A 20 14.49 11.24 -1.11
C PRO A 20 13.60 10.54 -0.08
N GLN A 21 12.40 11.07 0.14
CA GLN A 21 11.44 10.58 1.14
C GLN A 21 10.06 10.35 0.53
N PHE A 22 9.38 9.32 1.04
CA PHE A 22 7.99 9.06 0.67
C PHE A 22 7.08 10.18 1.16
N SER A 23 6.18 10.64 0.29
CA SER A 23 5.10 11.57 0.62
C SER A 23 3.76 10.86 0.44
N ILE A 24 3.03 10.73 1.55
CA ILE A 24 1.75 10.03 1.64
C ILE A 24 0.62 11.07 1.63
N PRO A 25 -0.43 10.91 0.80
CA PRO A 25 -1.53 11.87 0.75
C PRO A 25 -2.38 11.83 2.03
N GLU A 26 -3.20 12.86 2.23
CA GLU A 26 -4.19 12.89 3.33
C GLU A 26 -5.50 12.17 2.95
N GLN A 27 -5.76 12.00 1.65
CA GLN A 27 -6.96 11.34 1.15
C GLN A 27 -6.69 10.62 -0.17
N VAL A 28 -7.49 9.58 -0.44
CA VAL A 28 -7.50 8.84 -1.70
C VAL A 28 -8.93 8.73 -2.20
N ASN A 29 -9.16 9.01 -3.48
CA ASN A 29 -10.47 8.84 -4.12
C ASN A 29 -10.48 7.55 -4.93
N PHE A 30 -11.44 6.66 -4.65
CA PHE A 30 -11.57 5.39 -5.35
C PHE A 30 -13.04 4.97 -5.42
N GLN A 31 -13.47 4.47 -6.58
CA GLN A 31 -14.87 4.06 -6.86
C GLN A 31 -15.91 5.13 -6.47
N GLY A 32 -15.62 6.41 -6.73
CA GLY A 32 -16.53 7.52 -6.40
C GLY A 32 -16.64 7.84 -4.90
N LYS A 33 -15.85 7.19 -4.05
CA LYS A 33 -15.79 7.44 -2.60
C LYS A 33 -14.47 8.11 -2.22
N THR A 34 -14.49 8.87 -1.14
CA THR A 34 -13.30 9.50 -0.56
C THR A 34 -12.88 8.75 0.70
N TYR A 35 -11.65 8.29 0.74
CA TYR A 35 -11.02 7.67 1.90
C TYR A 35 -10.05 8.66 2.53
N GLN A 36 -10.12 8.85 3.85
CA GLN A 36 -9.25 9.76 4.60
C GLN A 36 -8.31 8.97 5.50
N LYS A 37 -7.07 9.45 5.64
CA LYS A 37 -6.07 8.83 6.50
C LYS A 37 -6.55 8.85 7.95
N VAL A 38 -6.48 7.70 8.62
CA VAL A 38 -6.89 7.52 10.03
C VAL A 38 -5.74 7.06 10.92
N THR A 39 -4.78 6.31 10.37
CA THR A 39 -3.59 5.90 11.09
C THR A 39 -2.36 6.04 10.22
N GLN A 40 -1.22 6.23 10.87
CA GLN A 40 0.09 6.21 10.25
C GLN A 40 1.04 5.53 11.24
N ASN A 41 1.37 4.28 10.97
CA ASN A 41 2.24 3.46 11.82
C ASN A 41 3.57 3.28 11.10
N GLN A 42 4.67 3.35 11.85
CA GLN A 42 6.01 3.13 11.34
C GLN A 42 6.70 2.04 12.17
N LEU A 43 7.35 1.11 11.48
CA LEU A 43 8.22 0.11 12.06
C LEU A 43 9.53 0.12 11.27
N ASP A 44 10.58 0.64 11.89
CA ASP A 44 11.90 0.81 11.28
C ASP A 44 11.81 1.61 9.96
N GLU A 45 12.20 1.00 8.83
CA GLU A 45 12.13 1.60 7.50
C GLU A 45 10.77 1.43 6.79
N MET A 46 9.86 0.68 7.40
CA MET A 46 8.52 0.41 6.86
C MET A 46 7.48 1.32 7.49
N GLN A 47 6.53 1.77 6.69
CA GLN A 47 5.38 2.55 7.15
C GLN A 47 4.10 2.02 6.51
N GLN A 48 3.01 2.01 7.30
CA GLN A 48 1.67 1.68 6.86
C GLN A 48 0.73 2.82 7.25
N SER A 49 -0.04 3.31 6.28
CA SER A 49 -1.11 4.29 6.50
C SER A 49 -2.45 3.67 6.12
N LEU A 50 -3.43 3.73 7.02
CA LEU A 50 -4.80 3.26 6.79
C LEU A 50 -5.68 4.44 6.42
N PHE A 51 -6.49 4.27 5.38
CA PHE A 51 -7.48 5.24 4.93
C PHE A 51 -8.86 4.59 4.96
N LEU A 52 -9.80 5.22 5.65
CA LEU A 52 -11.18 4.75 5.78
C LEU A 52 -12.13 5.75 5.13
N LEU A 53 -13.32 5.27 4.76
CA LEU A 53 -14.37 6.10 4.17
C LEU A 53 -14.63 7.35 5.01
N LYS A 54 -14.64 8.51 4.36
CA LYS A 54 -14.78 9.82 4.99
C LYS A 54 -16.06 9.91 5.84
N GLU A 55 -17.12 9.28 5.36
CA GLU A 55 -18.46 9.22 5.95
C GLU A 55 -18.65 8.08 6.97
N SER A 56 -17.63 7.25 7.22
CA SER A 56 -17.70 6.18 8.22
C SER A 56 -17.37 6.67 9.64
N SER A 57 -17.47 5.77 10.63
CA SER A 57 -16.99 6.01 12.01
C SER A 57 -15.48 6.23 12.09
N LYS A 58 -14.72 5.86 11.04
CA LYS A 58 -13.25 5.93 10.99
C LYS A 58 -12.56 5.16 12.12
N ASP A 59 -13.21 4.13 12.66
CA ASP A 59 -12.61 3.26 13.67
C ASP A 59 -11.56 2.32 13.02
N PRO A 60 -10.26 2.46 13.32
CA PRO A 60 -9.23 1.61 12.74
C PRO A 60 -9.33 0.15 13.18
N ASN A 61 -10.07 -0.16 14.25
CA ASN A 61 -10.28 -1.51 14.76
C ASN A 61 -11.53 -2.18 14.18
N ASN A 62 -12.46 -1.39 13.61
CA ASN A 62 -13.73 -1.90 13.10
C ASN A 62 -14.12 -1.19 11.79
N TRP A 63 -13.66 -1.75 10.67
CA TRP A 63 -13.93 -1.23 9.34
C TRP A 63 -14.10 -2.36 8.32
N GLN A 64 -14.92 -2.11 7.30
CA GLN A 64 -15.24 -3.06 6.23
C GLN A 64 -14.48 -2.76 4.94
N GLN A 65 -14.35 -1.48 4.57
CA GLN A 65 -13.63 -1.05 3.37
C GLN A 65 -12.52 -0.06 3.73
N GLY A 66 -11.34 -0.22 3.13
CA GLY A 66 -10.22 0.64 3.41
C GLY A 66 -9.14 0.58 2.33
N ILE A 67 -8.37 1.66 2.23
CA ILE A 67 -7.14 1.72 1.44
C ILE A 67 -5.96 1.70 2.40
N LEU A 68 -4.98 0.86 2.11
CA LEU A 68 -3.71 0.83 2.82
C LEU A 68 -2.60 1.28 1.89
N LEU A 69 -1.80 2.24 2.35
CA LEU A 69 -0.58 2.66 1.67
C LEU A 69 0.61 2.18 2.50
N PHE A 70 1.46 1.37 1.87
CA PHE A 70 2.67 0.83 2.47
C PHE A 70 3.89 1.43 1.79
N THR A 71 4.89 1.77 2.58
CA THR A 71 6.20 2.18 2.09
C THR A 71 7.29 1.47 2.85
N ASP A 72 8.40 1.22 2.17
CA ASP A 72 9.55 0.49 2.66
C ASP A 72 10.77 1.09 1.96
N LYS A 73 11.72 1.66 2.71
CA LYS A 73 12.94 2.24 2.11
C LYS A 73 13.76 1.19 1.35
N ASN A 74 13.49 -0.09 1.58
CA ASN A 74 14.05 -1.22 0.86
C ASN A 74 15.58 -1.24 0.96
N SER A 75 16.13 -1.01 2.16
CA SER A 75 17.58 -1.02 2.41
C SER A 75 18.24 -2.34 1.99
N GLN A 76 17.49 -3.44 2.06
CA GLN A 76 17.91 -4.78 1.62
C GLN A 76 17.83 -5.00 0.10
N GLN A 77 17.42 -3.99 -0.66
CA GLN A 77 17.38 -3.99 -2.13
C GLN A 77 16.58 -5.18 -2.71
N LYS A 78 15.49 -5.57 -2.05
CA LYS A 78 14.62 -6.65 -2.55
C LYS A 78 14.01 -6.24 -3.89
N SER A 79 14.16 -7.12 -4.87
CA SER A 79 13.59 -6.93 -6.20
C SER A 79 12.07 -7.15 -6.18
N LEU A 80 11.36 -6.72 -7.24
CA LEU A 80 9.94 -7.07 -7.39
C LEU A 80 9.75 -8.59 -7.52
N ALA A 81 10.70 -9.30 -8.16
CA ALA A 81 10.66 -10.75 -8.30
C ALA A 81 10.78 -11.44 -6.93
N ASP A 82 11.69 -11.00 -6.07
CA ASP A 82 11.85 -11.53 -4.71
C ASP A 82 10.55 -11.36 -3.91
N ARG A 83 9.91 -10.19 -4.06
CA ARG A 83 8.64 -9.88 -3.39
C ARG A 83 7.49 -10.72 -3.93
N VAL A 84 7.45 -11.00 -5.23
CA VAL A 84 6.47 -11.92 -5.85
C VAL A 84 6.66 -13.33 -5.31
N GLU A 85 7.89 -13.84 -5.33
CA GLU A 85 8.19 -15.18 -4.85
C GLU A 85 7.78 -15.35 -3.38
N LEU A 86 8.18 -14.40 -2.53
CA LEU A 86 7.81 -14.41 -1.11
C LEU A 86 6.29 -14.44 -0.91
N ARG A 87 5.53 -13.65 -1.68
CA ARG A 87 4.05 -13.63 -1.59
C ARG A 87 3.44 -14.93 -2.06
N GLN A 88 3.90 -15.45 -3.19
CA GLN A 88 3.41 -16.74 -3.73
C GLN A 88 3.66 -17.87 -2.71
N GLN A 89 4.85 -17.94 -2.13
CA GLN A 89 5.19 -18.90 -1.08
C GLN A 89 4.34 -18.70 0.18
N THR A 90 4.04 -17.46 0.57
CA THR A 90 3.20 -17.16 1.73
C THR A 90 1.76 -17.60 1.51
N PHE A 91 1.17 -17.27 0.36
CA PHE A 91 -0.20 -17.66 0.04
C PHE A 91 -0.37 -19.15 -0.19
N ALA A 92 0.64 -19.84 -0.75
CA ALA A 92 0.61 -21.29 -0.92
C ALA A 92 0.51 -22.06 0.42
N LYS A 93 0.91 -21.43 1.53
CA LYS A 93 0.82 -22.00 2.89
C LYS A 93 -0.52 -21.71 3.58
N GLN A 94 -1.38 -20.89 2.98
CA GLN A 94 -2.67 -20.53 3.55
C GLN A 94 -3.78 -21.37 2.91
N PRO A 95 -4.43 -22.28 3.66
CA PRO A 95 -5.53 -23.07 3.14
C PRO A 95 -6.65 -22.17 2.60
N ASP A 96 -7.26 -22.58 1.51
CA ASP A 96 -8.43 -21.96 0.88
C ASP A 96 -8.28 -20.52 0.36
N THR A 97 -7.20 -19.80 0.71
CA THR A 97 -6.84 -18.51 0.09
C THR A 97 -6.66 -18.67 -1.41
N LYS A 98 -7.34 -17.83 -2.19
CA LYS A 98 -7.17 -17.76 -3.65
C LYS A 98 -6.38 -16.51 -3.97
N ALA A 99 -5.13 -16.68 -4.38
CA ALA A 99 -4.24 -15.58 -4.71
C ALA A 99 -3.74 -15.66 -6.16
N LYS A 100 -3.66 -14.50 -6.81
CA LYS A 100 -2.89 -14.27 -8.03
C LYS A 100 -1.88 -13.18 -7.75
N VAL A 101 -0.62 -13.43 -8.06
CA VAL A 101 0.48 -12.50 -7.86
C VAL A 101 1.34 -12.52 -9.11
N ALA A 102 1.58 -11.36 -9.71
CA ALA A 102 2.37 -11.23 -10.93
C ALA A 102 3.03 -9.85 -11.02
N ILE A 103 4.05 -9.75 -11.86
CA ILE A 103 4.57 -8.46 -12.31
C ILE A 103 3.83 -8.10 -13.60
N VAL A 104 3.27 -6.90 -13.65
CA VAL A 104 2.59 -6.32 -14.82
C VAL A 104 3.23 -4.97 -15.09
N GLY A 105 4.01 -4.87 -16.16
CA GLY A 105 4.83 -3.68 -16.42
C GLY A 105 5.94 -3.54 -15.36
N ASP A 106 5.99 -2.37 -14.72
CA ASP A 106 6.90 -2.05 -13.62
C ASP A 106 6.27 -2.23 -12.22
N GLU A 107 5.09 -2.87 -12.16
CA GLU A 107 4.35 -3.05 -10.91
C GLU A 107 4.19 -4.53 -10.53
N LEU A 108 4.37 -4.82 -9.26
CA LEU A 108 3.87 -6.04 -8.62
C LEU A 108 2.37 -5.85 -8.36
N GLN A 109 1.54 -6.68 -8.96
CA GLN A 109 0.09 -6.69 -8.72
C GLN A 109 -0.35 -7.98 -8.05
N SER A 110 -1.32 -7.87 -7.13
CA SER A 110 -1.97 -9.05 -6.55
C SER A 110 -3.48 -8.91 -6.44
N GLN A 111 -4.14 -10.07 -6.47
CA GLN A 111 -5.56 -10.27 -6.20
C GLN A 111 -5.65 -11.40 -5.20
N VAL A 112 -6.25 -11.17 -4.04
CA VAL A 112 -6.35 -12.17 -2.98
C VAL A 112 -7.76 -12.22 -2.44
N LEU A 113 -8.32 -13.42 -2.39
CA LEU A 113 -9.54 -13.74 -1.65
C LEU A 113 -9.14 -14.57 -0.44
N TYR A 114 -9.26 -14.00 0.75
CA TYR A 114 -9.11 -14.72 2.00
C TYR A 114 -10.47 -15.28 2.43
N PRO A 115 -10.53 -16.57 2.81
CA PRO A 115 -11.73 -17.14 3.41
C PRO A 115 -11.93 -16.62 4.84
N PRO A 116 -13.14 -16.77 5.39
CA PRO A 116 -13.38 -16.60 6.82
C PRO A 116 -12.48 -17.50 7.65
N THR A 117 -12.18 -17.02 8.84
CA THR A 117 -11.42 -17.75 9.85
C THR A 117 -12.22 -17.83 11.14
N GLU A 118 -11.77 -18.64 12.10
CA GLU A 118 -12.40 -18.70 13.43
C GLU A 118 -12.46 -17.32 14.12
N ARG A 119 -11.47 -16.46 13.85
CA ARG A 119 -11.38 -15.12 14.43
C ARG A 119 -12.17 -14.06 13.66
N PHE A 120 -12.31 -14.22 12.35
CA PHE A 120 -12.92 -13.23 11.46
C PHE A 120 -13.94 -13.90 10.55
N ASN A 121 -15.23 -13.58 10.77
CA ASN A 121 -16.34 -14.17 10.04
C ASN A 121 -16.69 -13.39 8.76
N ASP A 122 -15.68 -13.09 7.95
CA ASP A 122 -15.81 -12.37 6.68
C ASP A 122 -14.90 -12.97 5.61
N TYR A 123 -15.34 -12.89 4.35
CA TYR A 123 -14.42 -12.98 3.23
C TYR A 123 -13.72 -11.64 3.07
N GLN A 124 -12.41 -11.65 2.89
CA GLN A 124 -11.66 -10.43 2.57
C GLN A 124 -11.18 -10.48 1.13
N LEU A 125 -11.63 -9.53 0.34
CA LEU A 125 -11.15 -9.29 -1.02
C LEU A 125 -10.07 -8.21 -0.95
N GLU A 126 -8.92 -8.49 -1.53
CA GLU A 126 -7.77 -7.59 -1.51
C GLU A 126 -7.15 -7.48 -2.89
N VAL A 127 -6.92 -6.23 -3.33
CA VAL A 127 -6.17 -5.94 -4.55
C VAL A 127 -5.02 -5.02 -4.23
N THR A 128 -3.83 -5.31 -4.76
CA THR A 128 -2.63 -4.51 -4.50
C THR A 128 -1.88 -4.17 -5.77
N ARG A 129 -1.19 -3.03 -5.73
CA ARG A 129 -0.23 -2.56 -6.74
C ARG A 129 0.97 -2.00 -6.02
N GLY A 130 2.16 -2.47 -6.36
CA GLY A 130 3.40 -2.06 -5.75
C GLY A 130 4.50 -1.83 -6.75
N ARG A 131 5.33 -0.81 -6.54
CA ARG A 131 6.45 -0.49 -7.43
C ARG A 131 7.61 0.13 -6.69
N ASN A 132 8.78 0.05 -7.31
CA ASN A 132 9.99 0.69 -6.81
C ASN A 132 10.05 2.16 -7.26
N SER A 133 10.70 2.99 -6.45
CA SER A 133 11.09 4.36 -6.76
C SER A 133 12.46 4.68 -6.14
N GLN A 134 12.94 5.90 -6.31
CA GLN A 134 14.18 6.36 -5.66
C GLN A 134 14.09 6.33 -4.11
N CYS A 135 12.89 6.33 -3.55
CA CYS A 135 12.65 6.26 -2.11
C CYS A 135 12.64 4.83 -1.56
N GLY A 136 12.57 3.80 -2.42
CA GLY A 136 12.39 2.41 -2.04
C GLY A 136 11.16 1.77 -2.69
N TYR A 137 10.58 0.76 -2.04
CA TYR A 137 9.35 0.08 -2.46
C TYR A 137 8.11 0.73 -1.85
N SER A 138 7.06 0.88 -2.64
CA SER A 138 5.78 1.41 -2.16
C SER A 138 4.63 0.61 -2.74
N GLN A 139 3.53 0.50 -2.00
CA GLN A 139 2.35 -0.27 -2.38
C GLN A 139 1.07 0.45 -2.00
N MET A 140 0.10 0.41 -2.92
CA MET A 140 -1.28 0.75 -2.67
C MET A 140 -2.09 -0.55 -2.59
N GLN A 141 -3.01 -0.61 -1.65
CA GLN A 141 -3.89 -1.76 -1.43
C GLN A 141 -5.30 -1.29 -1.16
N PHE A 142 -6.28 -1.94 -1.77
CA PHE A 142 -7.67 -1.81 -1.38
C PHE A 142 -8.15 -3.13 -0.78
N SER A 143 -8.86 -3.04 0.35
CA SER A 143 -9.39 -4.17 1.09
C SER A 143 -10.88 -3.99 1.33
N ASP A 144 -11.63 -5.07 1.14
CA ASP A 144 -13.09 -5.10 1.22
C ASP A 144 -13.54 -6.38 1.93
N LYS A 145 -14.00 -6.23 3.17
CA LYS A 145 -14.47 -7.30 4.05
C LYS A 145 -15.97 -7.51 3.86
N ARG A 146 -16.35 -8.76 3.64
CA ARG A 146 -17.72 -9.19 3.32
C ARG A 146 -18.19 -10.15 4.41
N SER A 147 -18.98 -9.64 5.35
CA SER A 147 -19.51 -10.45 6.44
C SER A 147 -20.38 -11.59 5.92
N ILE A 148 -20.19 -12.78 6.48
CA ILE A 148 -21.04 -13.92 6.22
C ILE A 148 -22.16 -13.93 7.25
N SER A 149 -23.40 -13.88 6.76
CA SER A 149 -24.58 -14.22 7.57
C SER A 149 -25.26 -15.46 7.00
N ALA A 150 -26.05 -16.17 7.81
CA ALA A 150 -26.83 -17.32 7.36
C ALA A 150 -27.77 -17.02 6.16
N LYS A 151 -28.07 -15.74 5.89
CA LYS A 151 -28.86 -15.27 4.74
C LYS A 151 -28.01 -14.85 3.53
N ASN A 152 -26.70 -14.67 3.71
CA ASN A 152 -25.73 -14.19 2.72
C ASN A 152 -24.56 -15.16 2.56
N LEU A 153 -24.83 -16.47 2.50
CA LEU A 153 -23.85 -17.47 2.07
C LEU A 153 -23.58 -17.28 0.56
N GLN A 154 -22.80 -16.25 0.22
CA GLN A 154 -22.41 -16.01 -1.16
C GLN A 154 -21.41 -17.07 -1.60
N ASN A 155 -21.61 -17.56 -2.82
CA ASN A 155 -20.71 -18.52 -3.44
C ASN A 155 -19.32 -17.87 -3.60
N PRO A 156 -18.23 -18.50 -3.10
CA PRO A 156 -16.86 -17.98 -3.27
C PRO A 156 -16.50 -17.64 -4.72
N THR A 157 -17.11 -18.33 -5.70
CA THR A 157 -16.93 -18.08 -7.13
C THR A 157 -17.44 -16.69 -7.56
N ALA A 158 -18.48 -16.16 -6.90
CA ALA A 158 -18.96 -14.80 -7.15
C ALA A 158 -17.92 -13.76 -6.73
N TYR A 159 -17.30 -13.94 -5.55
CA TYR A 159 -16.22 -13.08 -5.07
C TYR A 159 -15.00 -13.08 -5.99
N ILE A 160 -14.70 -14.19 -6.68
CA ILE A 160 -13.61 -14.21 -7.66
C ILE A 160 -13.89 -13.27 -8.84
N LYS A 161 -15.14 -13.20 -9.33
CA LYS A 161 -15.50 -12.26 -10.40
C LYS A 161 -15.43 -10.81 -9.93
N GLU A 162 -15.95 -10.54 -8.73
CA GLU A 162 -15.89 -9.21 -8.12
C GLU A 162 -14.44 -8.77 -7.87
N LEU A 163 -13.59 -9.68 -7.40
CA LEU A 163 -12.17 -9.43 -7.17
C LEU A 163 -11.44 -9.08 -8.48
N GLN A 164 -11.75 -9.76 -9.59
CA GLN A 164 -11.18 -9.43 -10.90
C GLN A 164 -11.60 -8.04 -11.37
N GLN A 165 -12.88 -7.69 -11.22
CA GLN A 165 -13.39 -6.36 -11.55
C GLN A 165 -12.74 -5.28 -10.68
N MET A 166 -12.63 -5.54 -9.38
CA MET A 166 -11.98 -4.66 -8.41
C MET A 166 -10.50 -4.45 -8.77
N ALA A 167 -9.80 -5.50 -9.17
CA ALA A 167 -8.40 -5.42 -9.59
C ALA A 167 -8.24 -4.55 -10.84
N TRP A 168 -9.12 -4.72 -11.83
CA TRP A 168 -9.12 -3.88 -13.03
C TRP A 168 -9.39 -2.41 -12.68
N GLN A 169 -10.39 -2.12 -11.82
CA GLN A 169 -10.67 -0.74 -11.40
C GLN A 169 -9.49 -0.13 -10.62
N PHE A 170 -8.87 -0.90 -9.73
CA PHE A 170 -7.74 -0.45 -8.93
C PHE A 170 -6.47 -0.26 -9.77
N SER A 171 -6.32 -0.98 -10.89
CA SER A 171 -5.26 -0.73 -11.86
C SER A 171 -5.41 0.60 -12.60
N GLN A 172 -6.62 1.16 -12.66
CA GLN A 172 -6.86 2.49 -13.25
C GLN A 172 -6.65 3.64 -12.25
N LEU A 173 -6.54 3.34 -10.94
CA LEU A 173 -6.27 4.37 -9.94
C LEU A 173 -4.88 4.97 -10.19
N ALA A 174 -4.79 6.30 -10.30
CA ALA A 174 -3.49 6.97 -10.41
C ALA A 174 -2.61 6.60 -9.21
N TRP A 175 -1.30 6.53 -9.41
CA TRP A 175 -0.40 6.26 -8.29
C TRP A 175 -0.46 7.40 -7.25
N GLN A 176 -0.61 7.04 -5.98
CA GLN A 176 -0.89 8.01 -4.90
C GLN A 176 0.33 8.34 -4.03
N ILE A 177 1.38 7.51 -4.05
CA ILE A 177 2.55 7.67 -3.19
C ILE A 177 3.66 8.38 -3.95
N GLU A 178 4.03 9.58 -3.53
CA GLU A 178 5.09 10.34 -4.17
C GLU A 178 6.45 10.08 -3.51
N CYS A 179 7.52 10.36 -4.26
CA CYS A 179 8.90 10.36 -3.77
C CYS A 179 9.47 11.76 -4.01
N LYS A 180 9.80 12.48 -2.94
CA LYS A 180 10.22 13.88 -2.94
C LYS A 180 11.60 14.07 -2.35
#